data_AF-A0A8T9MVU5-F1
#
_entry.id   AF-A0A8T9MVU5-F1
#
_cell.length_a   1.000
_cell.length_b   1.000
_cell.length_c   1.000
_cell.angle_alpha   90.00
_cell.angle_beta   90.00
_cell.angle_gamma   90.00
#
_symmetry.space_group_name_H-M   'P 1'
#
loop_
_entity.id
_entity.type
_entity.pdbx_description
1 polymer ?
#
loop_
_entity_poly.entity_id
_entity_poly.type
_entity_poly.pdbx_seq_one_letter_code
_entity_poly.pdbx_strand_id
1 'polypeptide(L)'
;MKVICAAVAAVFLLGGCLGSNLGEPVSPVPIPLLEPVRDNPPVDAEAAPRMQTLRTAGNVGGTVETVRTTRNVNGLSITEPELVYRHRDGTVYRFNAFSDPIVPSYGSPSWQFITKQPGQDSRHGKLFACCTRSAQFGYAPATKLQHVRFGAWQKNGMAELFVGGKTADAALMPGGSHDAVRNTKGKATYEVWALRVKDGAFVTSSYTPKALGFNNKGEPVLSLFTANFNTGKLGGTIIGNQDFGADVVLQDVDIHGNAFSGTAQSGGRQGLVDGRFFGEPRTYGDGENKRITGPATDEIGGKIVFDGHRHLDTVFGGKRTNEQYNDTSTDLTPLNP
;
A
#
# COMPACT_ATOMS: atom_id res chain seq x y z
N MET A 1 11.98 8.88 55.14
CA MET A 1 11.20 8.74 53.90
C MET A 1 11.09 10.12 53.25
N LYS A 2 11.89 10.38 52.20
CA LYS A 2 11.91 11.66 51.48
C LYS A 2 11.13 11.49 50.18
N VAL A 3 10.05 12.24 50.06
CA VAL A 3 9.29 12.42 48.82
C VAL A 3 10.04 13.47 47.99
N ILE A 4 10.41 13.13 46.76
CA ILE A 4 10.97 14.07 45.79
C ILE A 4 9.94 14.23 44.67
N CYS A 5 9.15 15.30 44.76
CA CYS A 5 8.41 15.84 43.63
C CYS A 5 9.37 16.74 42.84
N ALA A 6 9.74 16.33 41.62
CA ALA A 6 10.45 17.20 40.69
C ALA A 6 9.40 17.96 39.87
N ALA A 7 9.22 19.24 40.21
CA ALA A 7 8.49 20.20 39.40
C ALA A 7 9.35 20.60 38.20
N VAL A 8 8.88 20.37 36.97
CA VAL A 8 9.51 20.88 35.75
C VAL A 8 8.84 22.22 35.43
N ALA A 9 9.60 23.30 35.61
CA ALA A 9 9.15 24.67 35.34
C ALA A 9 9.12 24.93 33.82
N ALA A 10 7.96 25.31 33.31
CA ALA A 10 7.81 25.85 31.96
C ALA A 10 8.17 27.35 31.97
N VAL A 11 9.22 27.72 31.26
CA VAL A 11 9.57 29.13 31.00
C VAL A 11 8.92 29.53 29.68
N PHE A 12 7.85 30.34 29.75
CA PHE A 12 7.31 31.06 28.60
C PHE A 12 8.02 32.40 28.48
N LEU A 13 8.94 32.51 27.52
CA LEU A 13 9.45 33.80 27.05
C LEU A 13 8.62 34.22 25.85
N LEU A 14 7.76 35.22 26.05
CA LEU A 14 7.07 35.93 24.99
C LEU A 14 8.05 36.91 24.32
N GLY A 15 8.52 36.55 23.12
CA GLY A 15 9.19 37.45 22.20
C GLY A 15 8.53 37.33 20.83
N GLY A 16 7.92 38.41 20.35
CA GLY A 16 7.36 38.47 19.00
C GLY A 16 8.46 38.62 17.95
N CYS A 17 8.34 37.90 16.83
CA CYS A 17 8.87 38.28 15.52
C CYS A 17 8.25 37.39 14.41
N LEU A 18 7.67 38.07 13.42
CA LEU A 18 7.71 37.81 11.97
C LEU A 18 8.03 36.38 11.49
N GLY A 19 7.06 35.80 10.77
CA GLY A 19 7.31 34.85 9.66
C GLY A 19 7.95 33.52 10.04
N SER A 20 7.37 32.76 10.96
CA SER A 20 7.88 31.44 11.29
C SER A 20 7.23 30.35 10.41
N ASN A 21 8.03 29.77 9.51
CA ASN A 21 7.99 28.35 9.22
C ASN A 21 8.10 27.59 10.55
N LEU A 22 6.96 27.38 11.22
CA LEU A 22 6.90 26.54 12.40
C LEU A 22 7.08 25.11 11.91
N GLY A 23 8.31 24.63 11.97
CA GLY A 23 8.61 23.21 11.79
C GLY A 23 7.73 22.41 12.74
N GLU A 24 7.06 21.39 12.19
CA GLU A 24 6.20 20.52 12.97
C GLU A 24 7.03 19.90 14.12
N PRO A 25 6.55 19.94 15.38
CA PRO A 25 7.31 19.44 16.52
C PRO A 25 7.49 17.92 16.40
N VAL A 26 8.73 17.49 16.17
CA VAL A 26 9.14 16.08 16.14
C VAL A 26 9.45 15.65 17.58
N SER A 27 8.44 15.18 18.32
CA SER A 27 8.71 14.46 19.57
C SER A 27 8.95 12.98 19.24
N PRO A 28 10.14 12.42 19.48
CA PRO A 28 10.42 11.02 19.18
C PRO A 28 9.73 10.14 20.24
N VAL A 29 8.53 9.68 19.94
CA VAL A 29 7.96 8.52 20.65
C VAL A 29 8.73 7.28 20.16
N PRO A 30 9.39 6.52 21.04
CA PRO A 30 10.14 5.35 20.63
C PRO A 30 9.21 4.31 20.01
N ILE A 31 9.59 3.79 18.83
CA ILE A 31 8.87 2.72 18.15
C ILE A 31 9.10 1.41 18.91
N PRO A 32 8.06 0.72 19.39
CA PRO A 32 8.21 -0.54 20.12
C PRO A 32 8.68 -1.66 19.18
N LEU A 33 9.34 -2.67 19.76
CA LEU A 33 9.76 -3.87 19.03
C LEU A 33 8.53 -4.64 18.52
N LEU A 34 8.58 -5.06 17.26
CA LEU A 34 7.63 -5.96 16.62
C LEU A 34 7.84 -7.38 17.15
N GLU A 35 6.94 -7.81 18.02
CA GLU A 35 6.93 -9.16 18.57
C GLU A 35 6.18 -10.14 17.64
N PRO A 36 6.61 -11.41 17.58
CA PRO A 36 5.86 -12.46 16.89
C PRO A 36 4.45 -12.64 17.44
N VAL A 37 3.54 -13.06 16.56
CA VAL A 37 2.20 -13.49 16.98
C VAL A 37 2.32 -14.76 17.83
N ARG A 38 1.76 -14.70 19.05
CA ARG A 38 1.68 -15.86 19.94
C ARG A 38 0.86 -16.98 19.30
N ASP A 39 1.24 -18.22 19.59
CA ASP A 39 0.54 -19.44 19.20
C ASP A 39 0.47 -19.73 17.69
N ASN A 40 1.16 -18.93 16.86
CA ASN A 40 1.32 -19.12 15.41
C ASN A 40 0.00 -19.54 14.72
N PRO A 41 -0.93 -18.58 14.53
CA PRO A 41 -2.29 -18.91 14.09
C PRO A 41 -2.29 -19.64 12.74
N PRO A 42 -3.27 -20.54 12.53
CA PRO A 42 -3.38 -21.26 11.27
C PRO A 42 -3.74 -20.31 10.13
N VAL A 43 -3.26 -20.66 8.93
CA VAL A 43 -3.65 -20.00 7.68
C VAL A 43 -5.16 -20.19 7.47
N ASP A 44 -5.83 -19.14 7.03
CA ASP A 44 -7.23 -19.20 6.65
C ASP A 44 -7.38 -19.98 5.33
N ALA A 45 -7.87 -21.22 5.45
CA ALA A 45 -8.05 -22.13 4.33
C ALA A 45 -9.05 -21.61 3.27
N GLU A 46 -9.99 -20.75 3.64
CA GLU A 46 -10.95 -20.16 2.71
C GLU A 46 -10.30 -19.08 1.84
N ALA A 47 -9.39 -18.30 2.43
CA ALA A 47 -8.67 -17.25 1.71
C ALA A 47 -7.49 -17.79 0.90
N ALA A 48 -6.84 -18.86 1.37
CA ALA A 48 -5.58 -19.38 0.85
C ALA A 48 -5.53 -19.58 -0.69
N PRO A 49 -6.58 -20.11 -1.37
CA PRO A 49 -6.52 -20.34 -2.82
C PRO A 49 -6.32 -19.06 -3.65
N ARG A 50 -6.71 -17.91 -3.12
CA ARG A 50 -6.59 -16.59 -3.78
C ARG A 50 -5.49 -15.72 -3.16
N MET A 51 -4.72 -16.23 -2.20
CA MET A 51 -3.59 -15.49 -1.64
C MET A 51 -2.38 -15.60 -2.56
N GLN A 52 -1.77 -14.46 -2.87
CA GLN A 52 -0.54 -14.38 -3.65
C GLN A 52 0.43 -13.41 -3.00
N THR A 53 1.73 -13.69 -3.09
CA THR A 53 2.80 -12.77 -2.70
C THR A 53 3.84 -12.71 -3.82
N LEU A 54 4.07 -11.50 -4.34
CA LEU A 54 5.15 -11.20 -5.28
C LEU A 54 6.31 -10.58 -4.51
N ARG A 55 7.54 -10.99 -4.85
CA ARG A 55 8.77 -10.50 -4.23
C ARG A 55 9.80 -10.12 -5.26
N THR A 56 10.64 -9.14 -4.94
CA THR A 56 11.75 -8.73 -5.82
C THR A 56 12.94 -9.69 -5.77
N ALA A 57 13.12 -10.41 -4.66
CA ALA A 57 14.18 -11.42 -4.49
C ALA A 57 13.82 -12.84 -5.00
N GLY A 58 12.78 -12.98 -5.82
CA GLY A 58 12.29 -14.28 -6.31
C GLY A 58 11.47 -15.05 -5.28
N ASN A 59 11.61 -16.38 -5.22
CA ASN A 59 10.85 -17.24 -4.29
C ASN A 59 11.46 -17.35 -2.88
N VAL A 60 12.57 -16.66 -2.63
CA VAL A 60 13.26 -16.68 -1.35
C VAL A 60 12.78 -15.47 -0.54
N GLY A 61 11.91 -15.72 0.44
CA GLY A 61 11.39 -14.64 1.27
C GLY A 61 10.13 -14.94 2.06
N GLY A 62 9.64 -13.97 2.83
CA GLY A 62 8.41 -14.10 3.60
C GLY A 62 7.14 -13.96 2.76
N THR A 63 6.02 -14.49 3.21
CA THR A 63 4.70 -14.41 2.54
C THR A 63 3.78 -13.41 3.25
N VAL A 64 2.94 -12.74 2.48
CA VAL A 64 1.69 -12.19 3.00
C VAL A 64 0.62 -13.27 2.90
N GLU A 65 -0.06 -13.52 4.00
CA GLU A 65 -1.12 -14.52 4.10
C GLU A 65 -2.25 -14.02 4.99
N THR A 66 -3.38 -14.71 4.95
CA THR A 66 -4.49 -14.46 5.86
C THR A 66 -4.48 -15.54 6.93
N VAL A 67 -4.56 -15.14 8.19
CA VAL A 67 -4.72 -16.03 9.34
C VAL A 67 -6.01 -15.68 10.08
N ARG A 68 -6.56 -16.63 10.82
CA ARG A 68 -7.73 -16.36 11.68
C ARG A 68 -7.27 -16.01 13.08
N THR A 69 -7.60 -14.81 13.53
CA THR A 69 -7.26 -14.36 14.89
C THR A 69 -8.52 -14.15 15.70
N THR A 70 -8.53 -14.67 16.93
CA THR A 70 -9.63 -14.49 17.88
C THR A 70 -9.32 -13.30 18.77
N ARG A 71 -10.23 -12.33 18.78
CA ARG A 71 -10.21 -11.21 19.73
C ARG A 71 -11.44 -11.27 20.62
N ASN A 72 -11.27 -10.92 21.89
CA ASN A 72 -12.39 -10.78 22.81
C ASN A 72 -12.88 -9.34 22.79
N VAL A 73 -14.11 -9.12 22.37
CA VAL A 73 -14.77 -7.81 22.37
C VAL A 73 -16.01 -7.92 23.23
N ASN A 74 -16.06 -7.15 24.33
CA ASN A 74 -17.19 -7.13 25.27
C ASN A 74 -17.59 -8.54 25.78
N GLY A 75 -16.62 -9.42 26.02
CA GLY A 75 -16.87 -10.80 26.49
C GLY A 75 -17.23 -11.80 25.39
N LEU A 76 -17.34 -11.39 24.13
CA LEU A 76 -17.56 -12.26 22.97
C LEU A 76 -16.24 -12.52 22.25
N SER A 77 -15.95 -13.80 21.99
CA SER A 77 -14.82 -14.21 21.16
C SER A 77 -15.21 -14.09 19.68
N ILE A 78 -14.58 -13.15 18.98
CA ILE A 78 -14.78 -12.88 17.57
C ILE A 78 -13.55 -13.36 16.82
N THR A 79 -13.72 -14.31 15.91
CA THR A 79 -12.65 -14.81 15.04
C THR A 79 -12.77 -14.18 13.67
N GLU A 80 -11.79 -13.36 13.29
CA GLU A 80 -11.76 -12.66 12.00
C GLU A 80 -10.50 -13.00 11.19
N PRO A 81 -10.60 -12.98 9.85
CA PRO A 81 -9.42 -13.05 9.00
C PRO A 81 -8.59 -11.77 9.13
N GLU A 82 -7.28 -11.94 9.26
CA GLU A 82 -6.30 -10.85 9.36
C GLU A 82 -5.13 -11.12 8.41
N LEU A 83 -4.73 -10.10 7.64
CA LEU A 83 -3.51 -10.17 6.83
C LEU A 83 -2.28 -10.06 7.74
N VAL A 84 -1.35 -10.98 7.58
CA VAL A 84 -0.08 -11.04 8.34
C VAL A 84 1.09 -11.28 7.40
N TYR A 85 2.29 -10.99 7.91
CA TYR A 85 3.55 -11.35 7.26
C TYR A 85 4.13 -12.60 7.93
N ARG A 86 4.24 -13.71 7.20
CA ARG A 86 4.98 -14.88 7.64
C ARG A 86 6.41 -14.78 7.11
N HIS A 87 7.34 -14.56 8.02
CA HIS A 87 8.77 -14.55 7.71
C HIS A 87 9.23 -15.95 7.27
N ARG A 88 10.35 -16.01 6.54
CA ARG A 88 10.87 -17.24 5.92
C ARG A 88 11.17 -18.39 6.90
N ASP A 89 11.36 -18.10 8.18
CA ASP A 89 11.56 -19.10 9.24
C ASP A 89 10.24 -19.62 9.85
N GLY A 90 9.10 -19.18 9.30
CA GLY A 90 7.76 -19.55 9.76
C GLY A 90 7.17 -18.59 10.80
N THR A 91 7.96 -17.64 11.33
CA THR A 91 7.50 -16.66 12.33
C THR A 91 6.47 -15.71 11.73
N VAL A 92 5.34 -15.52 12.42
CA VAL A 92 4.25 -14.65 11.96
C VAL A 92 4.32 -13.30 12.65
N TYR A 93 4.17 -12.24 11.87
CA TYR A 93 4.15 -10.85 12.31
C TYR A 93 2.87 -10.16 11.86
N ARG A 94 2.20 -9.47 12.79
CA ARG A 94 1.06 -8.60 12.45
C ARG A 94 1.56 -7.28 11.89
N PHE A 95 0.92 -6.82 10.83
CA PHE A 95 1.01 -5.42 10.43
C PHE A 95 0.30 -4.57 11.49
N ASN A 96 0.87 -3.41 11.82
CA ASN A 96 0.33 -2.53 12.86
C ASN A 96 0.75 -1.08 12.62
N ALA A 97 0.26 -0.17 13.47
CA ALA A 97 0.50 1.27 13.38
C ALA A 97 1.97 1.72 13.37
N PHE A 98 2.90 0.89 13.83
CA PHE A 98 4.33 1.19 13.90
C PHE A 98 5.12 0.65 12.70
N SER A 99 4.61 -0.38 12.04
CA SER A 99 5.15 -0.86 10.74
C SER A 99 4.50 -0.16 9.55
N ASP A 100 3.42 0.57 9.81
CA ASP A 100 2.68 1.41 8.87
C ASP A 100 3.45 2.69 8.45
N PRO A 101 3.01 3.34 7.37
CA PRO A 101 3.43 4.69 7.03
C PRO A 101 3.09 5.73 8.08
N ILE A 102 4.00 6.68 8.26
CA ILE A 102 3.67 7.95 8.89
C ILE A 102 2.87 8.77 7.87
N VAL A 103 1.58 8.95 8.17
CA VAL A 103 0.68 9.82 7.42
C VAL A 103 0.70 11.24 8.00
N PRO A 104 0.49 12.28 7.16
CA PRO A 104 0.40 13.65 7.66
C PRO A 104 -0.78 13.79 8.62
N SER A 105 -0.62 14.68 9.60
CA SER A 105 -1.74 15.10 10.43
C SER A 105 -2.78 15.84 9.58
N TYR A 106 -4.06 15.67 9.89
CA TYR A 106 -5.15 16.42 9.28
C TYR A 106 -4.92 17.96 9.36
N GLY A 107 -4.33 18.42 10.47
CA GLY A 107 -4.00 19.83 10.67
C GLY A 107 -2.80 20.33 9.86
N SER A 108 -1.99 19.44 9.27
CA SER A 108 -0.80 19.83 8.51
C SER A 108 -1.19 20.69 7.29
N PRO A 109 -0.48 21.78 7.01
CA PRO A 109 -0.77 22.65 5.87
C PRO A 109 -0.33 22.03 4.54
N SER A 110 0.62 21.09 4.52
CA SER A 110 1.07 20.50 3.25
C SER A 110 0.28 19.25 2.86
N TRP A 111 -0.13 18.43 3.85
CA TRP A 111 -0.59 17.05 3.61
C TRP A 111 0.40 16.19 2.80
N GLN A 112 1.65 16.64 2.71
CA GLN A 112 2.69 15.91 2.03
C GLN A 112 3.12 14.73 2.91
N PHE A 113 3.18 13.56 2.31
CA PHE A 113 3.70 12.37 2.99
C PHE A 113 5.22 12.49 3.10
N ILE A 114 5.76 12.12 4.26
CA ILE A 114 7.21 11.99 4.40
C ILE A 114 7.74 10.87 3.51
N THR A 115 8.91 11.08 2.95
CA THR A 115 9.50 10.20 1.92
C THR A 115 10.50 9.19 2.47
N LYS A 116 10.90 9.32 3.74
CA LYS A 116 11.66 8.31 4.50
C LYS A 116 10.80 7.78 5.63
N GLN A 117 10.65 6.46 5.69
CA GLN A 117 9.80 5.79 6.65
C GLN A 117 10.65 5.03 7.66
N PRO A 118 10.30 5.07 8.96
CA PRO A 118 11.15 4.50 10.01
C PRO A 118 11.12 2.96 10.03
N GLY A 119 9.96 2.38 9.69
CA GLY A 119 9.66 0.96 9.90
C GLY A 119 9.68 0.56 11.38
N GLN A 120 9.45 -0.72 11.65
CA GLN A 120 9.42 -1.29 12.99
C GLN A 120 10.47 -2.40 13.13
N ASP A 121 11.35 -2.26 14.11
CA ASP A 121 12.36 -3.28 14.41
C ASP A 121 11.73 -4.54 15.01
N SER A 122 12.32 -5.69 14.71
CA SER A 122 11.99 -7.01 15.27
C SER A 122 13.28 -7.76 15.57
N ARG A 123 13.17 -8.91 16.24
CA ARG A 123 14.30 -9.82 16.46
C ARG A 123 14.91 -10.38 15.15
N HIS A 124 14.19 -10.30 14.03
CA HIS A 124 14.59 -10.91 12.76
C HIS A 124 14.90 -9.89 11.67
N GLY A 125 14.87 -8.60 11.97
CA GLY A 125 15.05 -7.52 11.01
C GLY A 125 14.05 -6.40 11.27
N LYS A 126 13.80 -5.58 10.26
CA LYS A 126 12.91 -4.43 10.34
C LYS A 126 11.83 -4.55 9.28
N LEU A 127 10.57 -4.32 9.66
CA LEU A 127 9.41 -4.39 8.79
C LEU A 127 8.83 -3.00 8.54
N PHE A 128 8.56 -2.69 7.28
CA PHE A 128 7.68 -1.61 6.88
C PHE A 128 6.63 -2.16 5.91
N ALA A 129 5.36 -1.83 6.08
CA ALA A 129 4.30 -2.24 5.18
C ALA A 129 3.14 -1.26 5.19
N CYS A 130 2.59 -0.97 4.00
CA CYS A 130 1.37 -0.21 3.82
C CYS A 130 0.19 -1.14 3.47
N CYS A 131 -1.03 -0.88 3.93
CA CYS A 131 -1.36 -0.01 5.06
C CYS A 131 -2.45 -0.70 5.88
N THR A 132 -2.29 -0.72 7.19
CA THR A 132 -3.38 -1.08 8.10
C THR A 132 -4.30 0.10 8.32
N ARG A 133 -5.36 -0.10 9.12
CA ARG A 133 -6.37 0.94 9.40
C ARG A 133 -5.76 2.18 10.05
N SER A 134 -4.67 2.06 10.81
CA SER A 134 -4.02 3.20 11.48
C SER A 134 -3.38 4.19 10.51
N ALA A 135 -2.88 3.73 9.37
CA ALA A 135 -2.32 4.59 8.32
C ALA A 135 -3.34 5.00 7.26
N GLN A 136 -4.64 4.72 7.44
CA GLN A 136 -5.64 5.19 6.51
C GLN A 136 -5.89 6.68 6.70
N PHE A 137 -5.47 7.49 5.74
CA PHE A 137 -5.81 8.89 5.70
C PHE A 137 -7.05 9.11 4.84
N GLY A 138 -8.05 9.81 5.38
CA GLY A 138 -9.37 9.98 4.75
C GLY A 138 -9.34 10.55 3.34
N TYR A 139 -8.29 11.29 3.01
CA TYR A 139 -8.09 11.94 1.70
C TYR A 139 -7.06 11.22 0.83
N ALA A 140 -6.44 10.15 1.31
CA ALA A 140 -5.42 9.39 0.58
C ALA A 140 -5.90 7.97 0.20
N PRO A 141 -6.62 7.80 -0.92
CA PRO A 141 -7.03 6.50 -1.43
C PRO A 141 -5.92 5.45 -1.45
N ALA A 142 -4.70 5.81 -1.85
CA ALA A 142 -3.55 4.89 -1.92
C ALA A 142 -3.19 4.21 -0.59
N THR A 143 -3.63 4.76 0.54
CA THR A 143 -3.44 4.17 1.89
C THR A 143 -4.61 3.30 2.35
N LYS A 144 -5.74 3.29 1.63
CA LYS A 144 -6.98 2.61 2.02
C LYS A 144 -7.06 1.19 1.47
N LEU A 145 -6.01 0.41 1.71
CA LEU A 145 -5.86 -0.95 1.19
C LEU A 145 -6.44 -1.98 2.17
N GLN A 146 -7.38 -2.78 1.70
CA GLN A 146 -8.07 -3.80 2.49
C GLN A 146 -7.62 -5.22 2.13
N HIS A 147 -7.27 -5.45 0.86
CA HIS A 147 -7.04 -6.77 0.30
C HIS A 147 -5.57 -7.01 -0.05
N VAL A 148 -4.77 -5.95 -0.14
CA VAL A 148 -3.34 -6.02 -0.42
C VAL A 148 -2.50 -5.30 0.63
N ARG A 149 -1.28 -5.81 0.83
CA ARG A 149 -0.19 -5.15 1.55
C ARG A 149 1.03 -5.10 0.66
N PHE A 150 1.77 -4.01 0.72
CA PHE A 150 3.08 -3.91 0.08
C PHE A 150 4.07 -3.30 1.07
N GLY A 151 5.31 -3.74 1.00
CA GLY A 151 6.26 -3.44 2.05
C GLY A 151 7.65 -3.99 1.78
N ALA A 152 8.49 -3.90 2.79
CA ALA A 152 9.81 -4.48 2.77
C ALA A 152 10.20 -5.03 4.14
N TRP A 153 10.94 -6.13 4.11
CA TRP A 153 11.66 -6.67 5.25
C TRP A 153 13.14 -6.41 5.05
N GLN A 154 13.79 -5.75 6.01
CA GLN A 154 15.21 -5.42 5.94
C GLN A 154 16.00 -6.08 7.07
N LYS A 155 17.14 -6.68 6.76
CA LYS A 155 18.09 -7.21 7.75
C LYS A 155 19.53 -7.07 7.23
N ASN A 156 20.43 -6.54 8.06
CA ASN A 156 21.87 -6.47 7.77
C ASN A 156 22.19 -5.88 6.38
N GLY A 157 21.52 -4.80 5.99
CA GLY A 157 21.71 -4.14 4.69
C GLY A 157 21.08 -4.87 3.49
N MET A 158 20.49 -6.04 3.69
CA MET A 158 19.68 -6.73 2.67
C MET A 158 18.21 -6.38 2.86
N ALA A 159 17.52 -6.16 1.76
CA ALA A 159 16.09 -5.90 1.76
C ALA A 159 15.36 -6.85 0.81
N GLU A 160 14.23 -7.33 1.29
CA GLU A 160 13.24 -8.07 0.52
C GLU A 160 11.99 -7.22 0.40
N LEU A 161 11.68 -6.78 -0.81
CA LEU A 161 10.44 -6.05 -1.07
C LEU A 161 9.36 -7.05 -1.47
N PHE A 162 8.15 -6.82 -0.98
CA PHE A 162 7.01 -7.70 -1.21
C PHE A 162 5.74 -6.91 -1.50
N VAL A 163 4.83 -7.55 -2.23
CA VAL A 163 3.42 -7.18 -2.32
C VAL A 163 2.60 -8.46 -2.25
N GLY A 164 1.58 -8.50 -1.43
CA GLY A 164 0.75 -9.69 -1.32
C GLY A 164 -0.60 -9.44 -0.69
N GLY A 165 -1.53 -10.33 -0.97
CA GLY A 165 -2.94 -10.10 -0.70
C GLY A 165 -3.86 -11.11 -1.35
N LYS A 166 -5.16 -10.89 -1.16
CA LYS A 166 -6.22 -11.68 -1.79
C LYS A 166 -6.47 -11.17 -3.20
N THR A 167 -6.02 -11.91 -4.20
CA THR A 167 -6.17 -11.52 -5.61
C THR A 167 -7.63 -11.49 -6.01
N ALA A 168 -7.99 -10.57 -6.91
CA ALA A 168 -9.29 -10.57 -7.58
C ALA A 168 -9.53 -11.92 -8.26
N ASP A 169 -10.79 -12.37 -8.29
CA ASP A 169 -11.16 -13.54 -9.08
C ASP A 169 -11.15 -13.14 -10.57
N ALA A 170 -10.36 -13.84 -11.38
CA ALA A 170 -10.24 -13.56 -12.81
C ALA A 170 -11.58 -13.70 -13.55
N ALA A 171 -12.48 -14.58 -13.10
CA ALA A 171 -13.82 -14.71 -13.67
C ALA A 171 -14.68 -13.45 -13.42
N LEU A 172 -14.34 -12.67 -12.39
CA LEU A 172 -15.05 -11.48 -11.94
C LEU A 172 -14.33 -10.16 -12.31
N MET A 173 -13.26 -10.25 -13.10
CA MET A 173 -12.62 -9.08 -13.73
C MET A 173 -13.48 -8.55 -14.90
N PRO A 174 -13.32 -7.27 -15.32
CA PRO A 174 -13.96 -6.77 -16.52
C PRO A 174 -13.63 -7.65 -17.73
N GLY A 175 -14.68 -8.13 -18.43
CA GLY A 175 -14.54 -9.08 -19.54
C GLY A 175 -14.31 -10.52 -19.12
N GLY A 176 -14.41 -10.83 -17.82
CA GLY A 176 -14.31 -12.19 -17.26
C GLY A 176 -15.51 -13.08 -17.62
N SER A 177 -15.45 -14.35 -17.23
CA SER A 177 -16.46 -15.35 -17.59
C SER A 177 -17.78 -15.22 -16.82
N HIS A 178 -17.83 -14.49 -15.72
CA HIS A 178 -19.04 -14.35 -14.92
C HIS A 178 -20.04 -13.37 -15.55
N ASP A 179 -21.32 -13.76 -15.56
CA ASP A 179 -22.42 -13.04 -16.22
C ASP A 179 -22.54 -11.55 -15.85
N ALA A 180 -22.27 -11.22 -14.59
CA ALA A 180 -22.34 -9.84 -14.10
C ALA A 180 -21.26 -8.91 -14.68
N VAL A 181 -20.19 -9.44 -15.27
CA VAL A 181 -19.03 -8.66 -15.72
C VAL A 181 -18.55 -8.98 -17.14
N ARG A 182 -19.09 -10.03 -17.77
CA ARG A 182 -18.67 -10.48 -19.12
C ARG A 182 -18.78 -9.39 -20.19
N ASN A 183 -19.75 -8.49 -20.04
CA ASN A 183 -19.99 -7.36 -20.94
C ASN A 183 -19.40 -6.04 -20.43
N THR A 184 -18.75 -6.06 -19.27
CA THR A 184 -18.08 -4.90 -18.67
C THR A 184 -16.71 -4.78 -19.31
N LYS A 185 -16.49 -3.72 -20.09
CA LYS A 185 -15.16 -3.34 -20.61
C LYS A 185 -14.88 -1.90 -20.16
N GLY A 186 -13.95 -1.15 -20.76
CA GLY A 186 -13.68 0.25 -20.37
C GLY A 186 -12.47 0.43 -19.44
N LYS A 187 -12.48 1.49 -18.62
CA LYS A 187 -11.28 1.96 -17.90
C LYS A 187 -11.47 2.07 -16.39
N ALA A 188 -10.38 1.89 -15.66
CA ALA A 188 -10.27 2.19 -14.23
C ALA A 188 -8.96 2.93 -13.94
N THR A 189 -9.01 3.92 -13.04
CA THR A 189 -7.84 4.66 -12.57
C THR A 189 -7.60 4.38 -11.09
N TYR A 190 -6.33 4.20 -10.76
CA TYR A 190 -5.84 3.85 -9.43
C TYR A 190 -4.87 4.93 -8.98
N GLU A 191 -5.07 5.41 -7.76
CA GLU A 191 -4.01 6.11 -7.04
C GLU A 191 -3.08 5.07 -6.42
N VAL A 192 -1.80 5.13 -6.82
CA VAL A 192 -0.77 4.19 -6.37
C VAL A 192 0.25 4.90 -5.50
N TRP A 193 0.87 4.14 -4.61
CA TRP A 193 1.99 4.59 -3.80
C TRP A 193 3.03 3.49 -3.73
N ALA A 194 4.31 3.88 -3.75
CA ALA A 194 5.39 2.95 -3.99
C ALA A 194 6.50 3.07 -2.94
N LEU A 195 7.23 1.97 -2.78
CA LEU A 195 8.30 1.79 -1.83
C LEU A 195 9.54 1.24 -2.55
N ARG A 196 10.70 1.77 -2.16
CA ARG A 196 12.03 1.21 -2.37
C ARG A 196 12.73 1.00 -1.04
N VAL A 197 13.78 0.20 -1.05
CA VAL A 197 14.81 0.27 -0.02
C VAL A 197 16.09 0.81 -0.65
N LYS A 198 16.56 1.95 -0.16
CA LYS A 198 17.73 2.64 -0.68
C LYS A 198 18.57 3.15 0.48
N ASP A 199 19.87 2.90 0.43
CA ASP A 199 20.83 3.32 1.45
C ASP A 199 20.42 2.89 2.89
N GLY A 200 19.81 1.71 3.00
CA GLY A 200 19.35 1.14 4.28
C GLY A 200 18.08 1.78 4.86
N ALA A 201 17.40 2.65 4.09
CA ALA A 201 16.15 3.30 4.48
C ALA A 201 14.97 2.82 3.61
N PHE A 202 13.79 2.72 4.23
CA PHE A 202 12.53 2.61 3.50
C PHE A 202 12.20 3.99 2.90
N VAL A 203 12.17 4.08 1.58
CA VAL A 203 11.90 5.35 0.88
C VAL A 203 10.70 5.21 -0.03
N THR A 204 9.84 6.22 -0.05
CA THR A 204 8.54 6.14 -0.72
C THR A 204 8.37 7.20 -1.78
N SER A 205 7.55 6.89 -2.80
CA SER A 205 7.22 7.83 -3.86
C SER A 205 6.53 9.08 -3.30
N SER A 206 6.59 10.17 -4.06
CA SER A 206 5.92 11.42 -3.69
C SER A 206 4.41 11.21 -3.62
N TYR A 207 3.79 11.73 -2.58
CA TYR A 207 2.34 11.68 -2.42
C TYR A 207 1.83 12.87 -1.62
N THR A 208 0.93 13.63 -2.25
CA THR A 208 0.14 14.69 -1.61
C THR A 208 -1.31 14.52 -2.09
N PRO A 209 -2.25 14.13 -1.21
CA PRO A 209 -3.63 13.84 -1.61
C PRO A 209 -4.39 15.10 -2.04
N LYS A 210 -5.48 14.90 -2.80
CA LYS A 210 -6.40 16.00 -3.14
C LYS A 210 -7.09 16.56 -1.90
N ALA A 211 -7.04 17.88 -1.79
CA ALA A 211 -7.65 18.64 -0.72
C ALA A 211 -9.12 18.96 -0.99
N LEU A 212 -9.96 17.93 -1.08
CA LEU A 212 -11.38 18.08 -1.38
C LEU A 212 -12.06 18.98 -0.34
N GLY A 213 -12.37 20.22 -0.73
CA GLY A 213 -13.02 21.22 0.14
C GLY A 213 -12.10 22.01 1.07
N PHE A 214 -10.78 21.91 0.92
CA PHE A 214 -9.81 22.68 1.73
C PHE A 214 -8.91 23.54 0.85
N ASN A 215 -8.98 24.87 1.02
CA ASN A 215 -8.30 25.83 0.13
C ASN A 215 -6.82 26.10 0.50
N ASN A 216 -6.28 25.47 1.54
CA ASN A 216 -4.94 25.77 2.09
C ASN A 216 -4.11 24.50 2.30
N LYS A 217 -4.19 23.54 1.37
CA LYS A 217 -3.38 22.32 1.39
C LYS A 217 -2.38 22.32 0.24
N GLY A 218 -1.34 21.50 0.34
CA GLY A 218 -0.32 21.39 -0.70
C GLY A 218 -0.90 21.00 -2.06
N GLU A 219 -0.20 21.39 -3.12
CA GLU A 219 -0.50 20.97 -4.49
C GLU A 219 -0.58 19.43 -4.55
N PRO A 220 -1.66 18.84 -5.09
CA PRO A 220 -1.77 17.39 -5.18
C PRO A 220 -0.63 16.81 -6.03
N VAL A 221 0.02 15.79 -5.49
CA VAL A 221 1.05 15.01 -6.19
C VAL A 221 0.62 13.56 -6.11
N LEU A 222 0.10 13.04 -7.22
CA LEU A 222 -0.48 11.70 -7.29
C LEU A 222 0.27 10.85 -8.32
N SER A 223 0.59 9.63 -7.92
CA SER A 223 0.98 8.60 -8.88
C SER A 223 -0.29 7.90 -9.34
N LEU A 224 -0.56 7.92 -10.64
CA LEU A 224 -1.80 7.42 -11.22
C LEU A 224 -1.49 6.31 -12.21
N PHE A 225 -2.15 5.17 -12.02
CA PHE A 225 -2.17 4.08 -12.99
C PHE A 225 -3.56 3.96 -13.60
N THR A 226 -3.62 3.72 -14.90
CA THR A 226 -4.87 3.53 -15.64
C THR A 226 -4.85 2.17 -16.32
N ALA A 227 -5.84 1.34 -15.97
CA ALA A 227 -6.12 0.09 -16.64
C ALA A 227 -7.19 0.33 -17.70
N ASN A 228 -6.89 -0.04 -18.94
CA ASN A 228 -7.82 -0.06 -20.04
C ASN A 228 -8.13 -1.51 -20.42
N PHE A 229 -9.31 -1.99 -20.03
CA PHE A 229 -9.78 -3.34 -20.28
C PHE A 229 -10.29 -3.54 -21.71
N ASN A 230 -10.45 -2.46 -22.50
CA ASN A 230 -10.72 -2.58 -23.94
C ASN A 230 -9.48 -3.06 -24.69
N THR A 231 -8.31 -2.53 -24.33
CA THR A 231 -7.02 -2.83 -24.97
C THR A 231 -6.19 -3.86 -24.22
N GLY A 232 -6.57 -4.18 -22.98
CA GLY A 232 -5.79 -5.05 -22.10
C GLY A 232 -4.46 -4.40 -21.69
N LYS A 233 -4.39 -3.07 -21.59
CA LYS A 233 -3.15 -2.35 -21.26
C LYS A 233 -3.26 -1.61 -19.93
N LEU A 234 -2.12 -1.48 -19.26
CA LEU A 234 -1.93 -0.67 -18.06
C LEU A 234 -0.83 0.37 -18.32
N GLY A 235 -1.06 1.61 -17.90
CA GLY A 235 -0.05 2.67 -18.00
C GLY A 235 -0.09 3.61 -16.81
N GLY A 236 0.91 4.48 -16.73
CA GLY A 236 1.01 5.52 -15.71
C GLY A 236 2.41 5.68 -15.13
N THR A 237 2.52 6.57 -14.16
CA THR A 237 3.81 6.98 -13.58
C THR A 237 3.74 6.99 -12.06
N ILE A 238 4.76 6.41 -11.43
CA ILE A 238 5.09 6.60 -10.02
C ILE A 238 6.01 7.80 -9.92
N ILE A 239 5.57 8.84 -9.21
CA ILE A 239 6.29 10.10 -9.06
C ILE A 239 7.38 9.97 -8.00
N GLY A 240 8.63 10.12 -8.40
CA GLY A 240 9.81 10.04 -7.55
C GLY A 240 10.05 11.31 -6.72
N ASN A 241 11.17 11.32 -6.01
CA ASN A 241 11.69 12.44 -5.22
C ASN A 241 13.17 12.21 -4.89
N GLN A 242 13.77 13.11 -4.12
CA GLN A 242 15.17 13.01 -3.73
C GLN A 242 15.53 11.68 -3.01
N ASP A 243 14.64 11.17 -2.17
CA ASP A 243 14.89 9.95 -1.40
C ASP A 243 14.62 8.70 -2.24
N PHE A 244 13.43 8.64 -2.86
CA PHE A 244 13.00 7.54 -3.71
C PHE A 244 13.86 7.39 -4.98
N GLY A 245 14.41 8.50 -5.47
CA GLY A 245 15.08 8.60 -6.76
C GLY A 245 14.13 8.94 -7.90
N ALA A 246 14.55 8.62 -9.11
CA ALA A 246 13.80 8.90 -10.33
C ALA A 246 12.41 8.24 -10.33
N ASP A 247 11.50 8.88 -11.06
CA ASP A 247 10.17 8.36 -11.40
C ASP A 247 10.26 6.93 -11.97
N VAL A 248 9.15 6.20 -11.86
CA VAL A 248 8.97 4.94 -12.58
C VAL A 248 7.82 5.08 -13.56
N VAL A 249 8.14 4.99 -14.84
CA VAL A 249 7.17 5.13 -15.93
C VAL A 249 6.88 3.74 -16.49
N LEU A 250 5.61 3.30 -16.44
CA LEU A 250 5.19 2.08 -17.13
C LEU A 250 5.27 2.31 -18.64
N GLN A 251 5.91 1.38 -19.36
CA GLN A 251 6.18 1.53 -20.80
C GLN A 251 5.19 0.71 -21.62
N ASP A 252 5.22 -0.61 -21.43
CA ASP A 252 4.33 -1.54 -22.11
C ASP A 252 3.96 -2.64 -21.11
N VAL A 253 2.73 -2.57 -20.58
CA VAL A 253 2.23 -3.50 -19.57
C VAL A 253 0.89 -4.06 -20.02
N ASP A 254 0.84 -5.37 -20.16
CA ASP A 254 -0.33 -6.12 -20.56
C ASP A 254 -1.12 -6.61 -19.33
N ILE A 255 -2.44 -6.64 -19.46
CA ILE A 255 -3.39 -7.18 -18.49
C ILE A 255 -3.86 -8.55 -18.97
N HIS A 256 -3.72 -9.55 -18.11
CA HIS A 256 -4.14 -10.92 -18.34
C HIS A 256 -5.00 -11.40 -17.16
N GLY A 257 -6.33 -11.26 -17.30
CA GLY A 257 -7.28 -11.59 -16.24
C GLY A 257 -7.05 -10.71 -15.01
N ASN A 258 -6.68 -11.30 -13.88
CA ASN A 258 -6.36 -10.59 -12.64
C ASN A 258 -4.87 -10.24 -12.49
N ALA A 259 -4.03 -10.54 -13.49
CA ALA A 259 -2.61 -10.26 -13.48
C ALA A 259 -2.26 -9.20 -14.51
N PHE A 260 -1.11 -8.56 -14.35
CA PHE A 260 -0.52 -7.71 -15.37
C PHE A 260 1.01 -7.79 -15.32
N SER A 261 1.64 -7.67 -16.47
CA SER A 261 3.09 -7.80 -16.60
C SER A 261 3.61 -7.05 -17.81
N GLY A 262 4.89 -6.66 -17.78
CA GLY A 262 5.52 -5.97 -18.90
C GLY A 262 6.76 -5.22 -18.46
N THR A 263 6.93 -4.00 -18.95
CA THR A 263 8.15 -3.21 -18.72
C THR A 263 7.87 -1.82 -18.17
N ALA A 264 8.84 -1.31 -17.42
CA ALA A 264 8.87 0.05 -16.92
C ALA A 264 10.28 0.64 -17.08
N GLN A 265 10.41 1.95 -16.91
CA GLN A 265 11.69 2.64 -16.92
C GLN A 265 11.85 3.53 -15.69
N SER A 266 13.05 3.56 -15.11
CA SER A 266 13.42 4.47 -14.03
C SER A 266 14.90 4.80 -14.10
N GLY A 267 15.27 6.09 -14.07
CA GLY A 267 16.67 6.52 -14.12
C GLY A 267 17.46 6.00 -15.32
N GLY A 268 16.81 5.87 -16.48
CA GLY A 268 17.40 5.32 -17.70
C GLY A 268 17.58 3.79 -17.71
N ARG A 269 17.09 3.08 -16.70
CA ARG A 269 17.12 1.61 -16.61
C ARG A 269 15.76 1.01 -16.90
N GLN A 270 15.74 -0.07 -17.66
CA GLN A 270 14.54 -0.88 -17.89
C GLN A 270 14.33 -1.82 -16.72
N GLY A 271 13.07 -1.95 -16.27
CA GLY A 271 12.66 -2.88 -15.23
C GLY A 271 11.48 -3.73 -15.70
N LEU A 272 11.32 -4.89 -15.09
CA LEU A 272 10.24 -5.84 -15.38
C LEU A 272 9.11 -5.67 -14.37
N VAL A 273 7.90 -5.47 -14.87
CA VAL A 273 6.67 -5.30 -14.08
C VAL A 273 5.99 -6.66 -13.92
N ASP A 274 5.59 -6.97 -12.70
CA ASP A 274 4.75 -8.12 -12.35
C ASP A 274 3.78 -7.69 -11.25
N GLY A 275 2.49 -7.78 -11.50
CA GLY A 275 1.48 -7.34 -10.56
C GLY A 275 0.12 -7.98 -10.76
N ARG A 276 -0.78 -7.69 -9.84
CA ARG A 276 -2.14 -8.25 -9.79
C ARG A 276 -3.17 -7.23 -9.33
N PHE A 277 -4.41 -7.49 -9.72
CA PHE A 277 -5.59 -6.89 -9.11
C PHE A 277 -5.96 -7.67 -7.85
N PHE A 278 -6.40 -6.95 -6.83
CA PHE A 278 -6.75 -7.47 -5.52
C PHE A 278 -8.16 -7.05 -5.13
N GLY A 279 -8.78 -7.88 -4.30
CA GLY A 279 -10.08 -7.60 -3.70
C GLY A 279 -11.23 -8.43 -4.21
N GLU A 280 -12.43 -8.01 -3.81
CA GLU A 280 -13.67 -8.73 -4.06
C GLU A 280 -14.55 -7.99 -5.08
N PRO A 281 -15.47 -8.70 -5.76
CA PRO A 281 -16.45 -8.04 -6.59
C PRO A 281 -17.33 -7.12 -5.74
N ARG A 282 -17.88 -6.08 -6.37
CA ARG A 282 -18.96 -5.32 -5.74
C ARG A 282 -20.18 -6.22 -5.58
N THR A 283 -20.80 -6.14 -4.41
CA THR A 283 -22.02 -6.88 -4.11
C THR A 283 -23.11 -6.01 -3.52
N TYR A 284 -24.36 -6.42 -3.71
CA TYR A 284 -25.54 -5.84 -3.09
C TYR A 284 -26.28 -6.93 -2.31
N GLY A 285 -26.82 -6.58 -1.13
CA GLY A 285 -27.45 -7.53 -0.21
C GLY A 285 -26.44 -8.24 0.72
N ASP A 286 -26.97 -9.08 1.61
CA ASP A 286 -26.25 -9.85 2.62
C ASP A 286 -26.65 -11.34 2.62
N GLY A 287 -25.81 -12.17 3.24
CA GLY A 287 -26.06 -13.62 3.38
C GLY A 287 -26.40 -14.29 2.05
N GLU A 288 -27.50 -15.05 2.02
CA GLU A 288 -28.00 -15.76 0.85
C GLU A 288 -28.52 -14.83 -0.27
N ASN A 289 -28.81 -13.56 0.05
CA ASN A 289 -29.31 -12.56 -0.92
C ASN A 289 -28.17 -11.74 -1.57
N LYS A 290 -26.92 -12.07 -1.27
CA LYS A 290 -25.74 -11.36 -1.79
C LYS A 290 -25.60 -11.59 -3.30
N ARG A 291 -25.80 -10.52 -4.08
CA ARG A 291 -25.66 -10.52 -5.54
C ARG A 291 -24.44 -9.72 -5.98
N ILE A 292 -23.71 -10.23 -6.96
CA ILE A 292 -22.61 -9.51 -7.61
C ILE A 292 -23.16 -8.42 -8.54
N THR A 293 -22.67 -7.19 -8.37
CA THR A 293 -23.13 -5.99 -9.08
C THR A 293 -22.01 -5.27 -9.84
N GLY A 294 -20.76 -5.72 -9.73
CA GLY A 294 -19.66 -5.12 -10.47
C GLY A 294 -18.35 -5.88 -10.33
N PRO A 295 -17.32 -5.45 -11.07
CA PRO A 295 -16.06 -6.17 -11.18
C PRO A 295 -15.20 -6.08 -9.91
N ALA A 296 -14.31 -7.08 -9.77
CA ALA A 296 -13.34 -7.19 -8.69
C ALA A 296 -12.05 -6.40 -9.01
N THR A 297 -12.13 -5.08 -9.16
CA THR A 297 -11.02 -4.20 -9.56
C THR A 297 -10.71 -3.14 -8.50
N ASP A 298 -10.87 -3.48 -7.24
CA ASP A 298 -10.86 -2.50 -6.16
C ASP A 298 -9.44 -2.00 -5.83
N GLU A 299 -8.48 -2.91 -5.85
CA GLU A 299 -7.09 -2.64 -5.49
C GLU A 299 -6.12 -3.20 -6.54
N ILE A 300 -4.94 -2.60 -6.61
CA ILE A 300 -3.84 -3.03 -7.46
C ILE A 300 -2.56 -3.13 -6.63
N GLY A 301 -1.67 -4.04 -7.00
CA GLY A 301 -0.34 -4.10 -6.41
C GLY A 301 0.63 -4.85 -7.29
N GLY A 302 1.91 -4.51 -7.20
CA GLY A 302 2.93 -5.12 -8.05
C GLY A 302 4.34 -4.81 -7.60
N LYS A 303 5.28 -5.43 -8.30
CA LYS A 303 6.71 -5.21 -8.17
C LYS A 303 7.30 -4.81 -9.52
N ILE A 304 8.41 -4.09 -9.47
CA ILE A 304 9.23 -3.72 -10.61
C ILE A 304 10.67 -4.07 -10.25
N VAL A 305 11.27 -4.99 -10.99
CA VAL A 305 12.64 -5.47 -10.74
C VAL A 305 13.57 -4.90 -11.80
N PHE A 306 14.66 -4.27 -11.37
CA PHE A 306 15.68 -3.71 -12.26
C PHE A 306 16.94 -4.57 -12.16
N ASP A 307 17.20 -5.35 -13.20
CA ASP A 307 18.30 -6.32 -13.19
C ASP A 307 19.65 -5.63 -12.96
N GLY A 308 20.48 -6.22 -12.09
CA GLY A 308 21.73 -5.63 -11.61
C GLY A 308 21.60 -4.34 -10.79
N HIS A 309 20.38 -3.83 -10.57
CA HIS A 309 20.12 -2.52 -9.94
C HIS A 309 19.06 -2.62 -8.83
N ARG A 310 19.27 -3.53 -7.88
CA ARG A 310 18.34 -3.83 -6.77
C ARG A 310 17.90 -2.61 -5.93
N HIS A 311 18.70 -1.54 -5.88
CA HIS A 311 18.32 -0.29 -5.20
C HIS A 311 17.19 0.49 -5.92
N LEU A 312 16.92 0.16 -7.19
CA LEU A 312 15.80 0.67 -7.96
C LEU A 312 14.56 -0.23 -7.89
N ASP A 313 14.68 -1.46 -7.35
CA ASP A 313 13.57 -2.38 -7.20
C ASP A 313 12.45 -1.70 -6.42
N THR A 314 11.25 -1.71 -7.00
CA THR A 314 10.10 -0.98 -6.48
C THR A 314 8.97 -1.97 -6.21
N VAL A 315 8.27 -1.82 -5.09
CA VAL A 315 6.93 -2.40 -4.91
C VAL A 315 5.91 -1.30 -4.73
N PHE A 316 4.68 -1.55 -5.15
CA PHE A 316 3.61 -0.58 -5.06
C PHE A 316 2.28 -1.25 -4.72
N GLY A 317 1.39 -0.47 -4.13
CA GLY A 317 -0.02 -0.79 -3.95
C GLY A 317 -0.86 0.44 -4.24
N GLY A 318 -2.14 0.23 -4.57
CA GLY A 318 -3.03 1.33 -4.88
C GLY A 318 -4.49 0.96 -4.85
N LYS A 319 -5.32 1.99 -4.80
CA LYS A 319 -6.78 1.89 -4.72
C LYS A 319 -7.41 2.51 -5.95
N ARG A 320 -8.41 1.85 -6.50
CA ARG A 320 -9.23 2.41 -7.58
C ARG A 320 -9.97 3.63 -7.07
N THR A 321 -9.78 4.77 -7.75
CA THR A 321 -10.45 6.04 -7.44
C THR A 321 -11.57 6.35 -8.41
N ASN A 322 -11.42 5.93 -9.67
CA ASN A 322 -12.38 6.20 -10.72
C ASN A 322 -12.52 5.01 -11.66
N GLU A 323 -13.71 4.87 -12.25
CA GLU A 323 -14.01 3.84 -13.24
C GLU A 323 -15.10 4.32 -14.20
N GLN A 324 -15.01 3.86 -15.44
CA GLN A 324 -16.02 4.06 -16.48
C GLN A 324 -16.05 2.79 -17.35
N TYR A 325 -16.95 1.86 -17.04
CA TYR A 325 -17.01 0.56 -17.71
C TYR A 325 -17.84 0.50 -19.00
N ASN A 326 -18.22 1.68 -19.48
CA ASN A 326 -18.84 1.90 -20.78
C ASN A 326 -17.94 2.78 -21.68
N ASP A 327 -16.77 3.18 -21.18
CA ASP A 327 -15.79 3.94 -21.95
C ASP A 327 -15.25 3.06 -23.09
N THR A 328 -15.22 3.61 -24.31
CA THR A 328 -14.75 2.94 -25.53
C THR A 328 -13.37 3.42 -25.98
N SER A 329 -12.76 4.35 -25.24
CA SER A 329 -11.41 4.83 -25.51
C SER A 329 -10.38 3.71 -25.42
N THR A 330 -9.30 3.87 -26.18
CA THR A 330 -8.18 2.94 -26.26
C THR A 330 -6.91 3.48 -25.59
N ASP A 331 -6.96 4.71 -25.09
CA ASP A 331 -5.84 5.35 -24.42
C ASP A 331 -5.74 4.98 -22.92
N LEU A 332 -4.65 5.43 -22.30
CA LEU A 332 -4.32 5.22 -20.88
C LEU A 332 -4.39 6.53 -20.08
N THR A 333 -5.13 7.52 -20.56
CA THR A 333 -5.34 8.79 -19.85
C THR A 333 -6.14 8.52 -18.57
N PRO A 334 -5.70 9.02 -17.40
CA PRO A 334 -6.44 8.86 -16.16
C PRO A 334 -7.86 9.43 -16.22
N LEU A 335 -8.79 8.74 -15.55
CA LEU A 335 -10.16 9.20 -15.37
C LEU A 335 -10.22 10.15 -14.19
N ASN A 336 -10.66 11.39 -14.42
CA ASN A 336 -10.76 12.45 -13.41
C ASN A 336 -9.46 12.62 -12.57
N PRO A 337 -8.32 12.91 -13.24
CA PRO A 337 -6.97 12.95 -12.65
C PRO A 337 -6.86 13.87 -11.45
#